data_AF-A0A3N1SSM1-F1
#
_entry.id   AF-A0A3N1SSM1-F1
#
_cell.length_a   1.000
_cell.length_b   1.000
_cell.length_c   1.000
_cell.angle_alpha   90.00
_cell.angle_beta   90.00
_cell.angle_gamma   90.00
#
_symmetry.space_group_name_H-M   'P 1'
#
loop_
_entity.id
_entity.type
_entity.pdbx_description
1 polymer ?
#
loop_
_entity_poly.entity_id
_entity_poly.type
_entity_poly.pdbx_seq_one_letter_code
_entity_poly.pdbx_strand_id
1 'polypeptide(L)'
;MARRVLAAAARLEARTEGLEGLKLPLEDLPDNIGCHFTPAMAGTTEIPGVWVAVNAADLTAQVGAAGSHNNALPATADTDAALAAAQKTTRWTPGLRC
;
A
#
# COMPACT_ATOMS: atom_id res chain seq x y z
N MET A 1 -37.88 25.56 -11.94
CA MET A 1 -37.60 24.74 -10.74
C MET A 1 -36.15 24.95 -10.36
N ALA A 2 -35.84 25.40 -9.15
CA ALA A 2 -34.45 25.63 -8.70
C ALA A 2 -33.88 24.36 -8.06
N ARG A 3 -32.64 23.99 -8.41
CA ARG A 3 -31.91 22.88 -7.76
C ARG A 3 -31.41 23.36 -6.39
N ARG A 4 -31.61 22.56 -5.34
CA ARG A 4 -30.91 22.71 -4.06
C ARG A 4 -29.73 21.75 -4.01
N VAL A 5 -28.59 22.24 -3.52
CA VAL A 5 -27.35 21.48 -3.32
C VAL A 5 -26.90 21.70 -1.88
N LEU A 6 -26.46 20.61 -1.24
CA LEU A 6 -25.76 20.65 0.03
C LEU A 6 -24.35 20.12 -0.22
N ALA A 7 -23.35 20.92 0.15
CA ALA A 7 -21.95 20.49 0.16
C ALA A 7 -21.50 20.38 1.62
N ALA A 8 -20.82 19.28 1.94
CA ALA A 8 -20.20 19.07 3.24
C ALA A 8 -18.72 18.77 3.01
N ALA A 9 -17.86 19.50 3.71
CA ALA A 9 -16.42 19.23 3.72
C ALA A 9 -16.16 18.16 4.79
N ALA A 10 -15.88 16.93 4.36
CA ALA A 10 -15.52 15.83 5.24
C ALA A 10 -14.01 15.85 5.54
N ARG A 11 -13.64 15.31 6.71
CA ARG A 11 -12.24 15.05 7.05
C ARG A 11 -11.72 13.87 6.22
N LEU A 12 -10.50 13.97 5.72
CA LEU A 12 -9.85 13.01 4.83
C LEU A 12 -8.77 12.27 5.62
N GLU A 13 -9.12 11.15 6.24
CA GLU A 13 -8.16 10.37 7.03
C GLU A 13 -7.83 9.05 6.33
N ALA A 14 -6.53 8.74 6.22
CA ALA A 14 -6.09 7.39 5.90
C ALA A 14 -6.57 6.43 7.00
N ARG A 15 -7.00 5.23 6.60
CA ARG A 15 -7.46 4.21 7.54
C ARG A 15 -6.24 3.56 8.19
N THR A 16 -5.94 3.96 9.41
CA THR A 16 -4.77 3.50 10.18
C THR A 16 -5.10 2.46 11.24
N GLU A 17 -6.38 2.32 11.58
CA GLU A 17 -6.84 1.48 12.68
C GLU A 17 -6.43 0.01 12.48
N GLY A 18 -5.70 -0.55 13.45
CA GLY A 18 -5.15 -1.90 13.40
C GLY A 18 -3.79 -2.02 12.69
N LEU A 19 -3.23 -0.93 12.17
CA LEU A 19 -1.91 -0.88 11.53
C LEU A 19 -0.85 -0.16 12.38
N GLU A 20 -1.19 0.33 13.57
CA GLU A 20 -0.32 1.16 14.42
C GLU A 20 0.98 0.43 14.81
N GLY A 21 0.91 -0.90 14.96
CA GLY A 21 2.08 -1.73 15.24
C GLY A 21 3.15 -1.70 14.15
N LEU A 22 2.79 -1.34 12.91
CA LEU A 22 3.73 -1.19 11.81
C LEU A 22 4.51 0.13 11.87
N LYS A 23 4.03 1.13 12.62
CA LYS A 23 4.70 2.43 12.78
C LYS A 23 5.09 3.10 11.46
N LEU A 24 4.25 2.93 10.43
CA LEU A 24 4.45 3.60 9.16
C LEU A 24 4.30 5.12 9.34
N PRO A 25 5.13 5.92 8.66
CA PRO A 25 5.11 7.37 8.82
C PRO A 25 3.80 7.95 8.26
N LEU A 26 3.26 8.91 9.00
CA LEU A 26 2.02 9.63 8.70
C LEU A 26 2.32 11.13 8.68
N GLU A 27 1.69 11.83 7.75
CA GLU A 27 1.75 13.29 7.65
C GLU A 27 0.33 13.88 7.68
N ASP A 28 0.18 14.93 8.47
CA ASP A 28 -1.06 15.69 8.54
C ASP A 28 -1.25 16.50 7.25
N LEU A 29 -2.48 16.53 6.75
CA LEU A 29 -2.84 17.40 5.65
C LEU A 29 -2.92 18.87 6.12
N PRO A 30 -2.70 19.83 5.21
CA PRO A 30 -2.89 21.26 5.50
C PRO A 30 -4.24 21.53 6.15
N ASP A 31 -4.29 22.56 7.00
CA ASP A 31 -5.52 22.97 7.70
C ASP A 31 -6.14 21.90 8.62
N ASN A 32 -5.36 20.87 9.00
CA ASN A 32 -5.77 19.78 9.89
C ASN A 32 -7.01 19.01 9.38
N ILE A 33 -7.18 18.97 8.06
CA ILE A 33 -8.33 18.32 7.42
C ILE A 33 -8.15 16.80 7.27
N GLY A 34 -7.08 16.23 7.83
CA GLY A 34 -6.79 14.80 7.64
C GLY A 34 -5.33 14.41 7.83
N CYS A 35 -5.01 13.16 7.50
CA CYS A 35 -3.65 12.62 7.49
C CYS A 35 -3.51 11.48 6.49
N HIS A 36 -2.32 11.27 5.95
CA HIS A 36 -2.01 10.21 4.98
C HIS A 36 -0.65 9.56 5.27
N PHE A 37 -0.43 8.34 4.78
CA PHE A 37 0.85 7.67 4.91
C PHE A 37 1.88 8.26 3.95
N THR A 38 3.14 8.34 4.37
CA THR A 38 4.25 8.86 3.54
C THR A 38 5.21 7.73 3.12
N PRO A 39 4.80 6.83 2.21
CA PRO A 39 5.68 5.79 1.72
C PRO A 39 6.80 6.38 0.85
N ALA A 40 7.84 5.57 0.63
CA ALA A 40 8.84 5.87 -0.39
C ALA A 40 8.25 5.65 -1.79
N MET A 41 9.10 5.83 -2.82
CA MET A 41 8.69 5.75 -4.22
C MET A 41 7.82 4.51 -4.50
N ALA A 42 6.74 4.74 -5.25
CA ALA A 42 5.78 3.72 -5.65
C ALA A 42 5.11 2.94 -4.50
N GLY A 43 4.93 3.57 -3.34
CA GLY A 43 4.22 2.97 -2.21
C GLY A 43 5.06 1.99 -1.38
N THR A 44 6.38 1.97 -1.58
CA THR A 44 7.30 1.10 -0.82
C THR A 44 7.39 1.54 0.64
N THR A 45 7.55 0.57 1.53
CA THR A 45 7.84 0.81 2.96
C THR A 45 9.14 0.13 3.35
N GLU A 46 9.68 0.50 4.51
CA GLU A 46 10.86 -0.16 5.07
C GLU A 46 10.56 -1.58 5.58
N ILE A 47 9.28 -1.95 5.71
CA ILE A 47 8.87 -3.26 6.20
C ILE A 47 8.71 -4.21 5.01
N PRO A 48 9.51 -5.30 4.95
CA PRO A 48 9.41 -6.25 3.84
C PRO A 48 8.01 -6.84 3.69
N GLY A 49 7.49 -6.81 2.47
CA GLY A 49 6.14 -7.32 2.14
C GLY A 49 4.99 -6.36 2.48
N VAL A 50 5.28 -5.16 3.00
CA VAL A 50 4.26 -4.13 3.29
C VAL A 50 4.37 -3.00 2.28
N TRP A 51 3.23 -2.63 1.72
CA TRP A 51 3.10 -1.59 0.70
C TRP A 51 1.91 -0.68 1.03
N VAL A 52 2.06 0.60 0.71
CA VAL A 52 0.99 1.61 0.86
C VAL A 52 0.36 1.86 -0.50
N ALA A 53 -0.95 1.61 -0.59
CA ALA A 53 -1.71 1.95 -1.79
C ALA A 53 -1.84 3.48 -1.94
N VAL A 54 -1.94 3.95 -3.18
CA VAL A 54 -1.98 5.38 -3.49
C VAL A 54 -3.13 6.13 -2.84
N ASN A 55 -4.31 5.54 -2.62
CA ASN A 55 -5.39 6.24 -1.91
C ASN A 55 -5.09 6.43 -0.42
N ALA A 56 -4.17 5.64 0.14
CA ALA A 56 -3.72 5.78 1.51
C ALA A 56 -2.54 6.77 1.65
N ALA A 57 -1.89 7.13 0.53
CA ALA A 57 -0.84 8.14 0.43
C ALA A 57 -1.31 9.47 -0.22
N ASP A 58 -2.38 9.43 -1.01
CA ASP A 58 -3.05 10.56 -1.64
C ASP A 58 -4.56 10.29 -1.63
N LEU A 59 -5.23 10.91 -0.67
CA LEU A 59 -6.65 10.70 -0.40
C LEU A 59 -7.56 11.28 -1.50
N THR A 60 -7.00 12.05 -2.43
CA THR A 60 -7.72 12.64 -3.57
C THR A 60 -7.58 11.83 -4.85
N ALA A 61 -6.64 10.86 -4.86
CA ALA A 61 -6.35 10.03 -6.02
C ALA A 61 -7.60 9.30 -6.53
N GLN A 62 -7.89 9.47 -7.82
CA GLN A 62 -9.01 8.79 -8.47
C GLN A 62 -8.65 7.33 -8.76
N VAL A 63 -9.62 6.44 -8.56
CA VAL A 63 -9.46 4.97 -8.70
C VAL A 63 -8.81 4.57 -10.03
N GLY A 64 -9.17 5.24 -11.12
CA GLY A 64 -8.61 4.95 -12.45
C GLY A 64 -7.13 5.30 -12.60
N ALA A 65 -6.68 6.43 -12.06
CA ALA A 65 -5.27 6.80 -12.06
C ALA A 65 -4.47 5.99 -11.05
N ALA A 66 -5.11 5.67 -9.92
CA ALA A 66 -4.54 4.94 -8.80
C ALA A 66 -4.14 3.50 -9.15
N GLY A 67 -5.02 2.76 -9.85
CA GLY A 67 -4.85 1.33 -10.12
C GLY A 67 -3.79 0.98 -11.17
N SER A 68 -3.34 1.94 -11.99
CA SER A 68 -2.32 1.71 -13.01
C SER A 68 -0.90 1.76 -12.44
N HIS A 69 -0.65 2.63 -11.46
CA HIS A 69 0.69 2.88 -10.92
C HIS A 69 1.11 1.90 -9.80
N ASN A 70 0.14 1.35 -9.06
CA ASN A 70 0.39 0.67 -7.79
C ASN A 70 0.71 -0.82 -7.90
N ASN A 71 0.32 -1.51 -8.97
CA ASN A 71 0.39 -2.97 -9.02
C ASN A 71 1.71 -3.52 -9.56
N ALA A 72 2.49 -2.73 -10.30
CA ALA A 72 3.66 -3.24 -11.03
C ALA A 72 4.81 -3.69 -10.10
N LEU A 73 5.12 -2.89 -9.09
CA LEU A 73 6.24 -3.12 -8.17
C LEU A 73 5.96 -4.19 -7.11
N PRO A 74 4.80 -4.21 -6.43
CA PRO A 74 4.42 -5.32 -5.56
C PRO A 74 4.36 -6.65 -6.32
N ALA A 75 3.81 -6.67 -7.55
CA ALA A 75 3.77 -7.89 -8.36
C ALA A 75 5.16 -8.42 -8.70
N THR A 76 6.13 -7.54 -8.95
CA THR A 76 7.52 -7.92 -9.18
C THR A 76 8.14 -8.51 -7.91
N ALA A 77 7.95 -7.87 -6.76
CA ALA A 77 8.46 -8.35 -5.47
C ALA A 77 7.87 -9.71 -5.06
N ASP A 78 6.57 -9.91 -5.27
CA ASP A 78 5.92 -11.22 -5.05
C ASP A 78 6.47 -12.30 -5.97
N THR A 79 6.72 -11.96 -7.24
CA THR A 79 7.32 -12.88 -8.22
C THR A 79 8.73 -13.28 -7.80
N ASP A 80 9.55 -12.33 -7.34
CA ASP A 80 10.91 -12.58 -6.84
C ASP A 80 10.89 -13.45 -5.57
N ALA A 81 9.97 -13.18 -4.64
CA ALA A 81 9.79 -13.97 -3.44
C ALA A 81 9.38 -15.42 -3.76
N ALA A 82 8.44 -15.60 -4.71
CA ALA A 82 8.01 -16.91 -5.18
C ALA A 82 9.16 -17.67 -5.86
N LEU A 83 9.97 -17.02 -6.70
CA LEU A 83 11.16 -17.60 -7.31
C LEU A 83 12.18 -18.05 -6.26
N ALA A 84 12.46 -17.21 -5.26
CA ALA A 84 13.39 -17.55 -4.18
C ALA A 84 12.89 -18.74 -3.34
N ALA A 85 11.58 -18.82 -3.09
CA ALA A 85 10.97 -19.97 -2.39
C ALA A 85 11.09 -21.26 -3.22
N ALA A 86 10.78 -21.20 -4.53
CA ALA A 86 10.87 -22.35 -5.44
C ALA A 86 12.29 -22.92 -5.58
N GLN A 87 13.32 -22.06 -5.53
CA GLN A 87 14.72 -22.50 -5.54
C GLN A 87 15.11 -23.23 -4.25
N LYS A 88 14.61 -22.79 -3.09
CA LYS A 88 14.84 -23.47 -1.80
C LYS A 88 14.17 -24.84 -1.77
N THR A 89 12.97 -24.98 -2.33
CA THR A 89 12.28 -26.27 -2.45
C THR A 89 12.93 -27.20 -3.47
N THR A 90 13.50 -26.67 -4.55
CA THR A 90 14.20 -27.46 -5.59
C THR A 90 15.58 -27.94 -5.12
N ARG A 91 16.20 -27.28 -4.13
CA ARG A 91 17.44 -27.71 -3.45
C ARG A 91 17.23 -28.92 -2.52
N TRP A 92 16.06 -29.54 -2.48
CA TRP A 92 15.89 -30.82 -1.78
C TRP A 92 16.66 -31.92 -2.52
N THR A 93 17.78 -32.37 -1.96
CA THR A 93 18.55 -33.52 -2.44
C THR A 93 17.77 -34.81 -2.11
N PRO A 94 17.29 -35.59 -3.09
CA PRO A 94 16.79 -36.94 -2.81
C PRO A 94 17.99 -37.85 -2.63
N GLY A 95 18.48 -37.96 -1.39
CA GLY A 95 19.75 -38.62 -1.14
C GLY A 95 20.03 -38.98 0.30
N LEU A 96 19.10 -39.62 1.01
CA LEU A 96 19.43 -40.55 2.08
C LEU A 96 18.49 -41.77 1.95
N ARG A 97 19.02 -42.81 1.30
CA ARG A 97 18.52 -44.17 1.43
C ARG A 97 18.89 -44.68 2.82
N CYS A 98 17.92 -45.26 3.51
CA CYS A 98 18.06 -46.53 4.21
C CYS A 98 16.86 -47.37 3.79
#